data_AF-A0A087T2R5-F1
#
_entry.id   AF-A0A087T2R5-F1
#
_cell.length_a   1.000
_cell.length_b   1.000
_cell.length_c   1.000
_cell.angle_alpha   90.00
_cell.angle_beta   90.00
_cell.angle_gamma   90.00
#
_symmetry.space_group_name_H-M   'P 1'
#
loop_
_entity.id
_entity.type
_entity.pdbx_description
1 polymer ?
#
loop_
_entity_poly.entity_id
_entity_poly.type
_entity_poly.pdbx_seq_one_letter_code
_entity_poly.pdbx_strand_id
1 'polypeptide(L)'
;MVEAFLNIGRGHSAMEQFSMSIGMKTMDRKTFDKCVVQLVKESKSIKEKVFELSRKAVREQHEILYPSKIGEDIIDIGVSFDGTWHKRGHNSLYCIGCVIDILTGLVIDFVIISKYCHHCKITAHDLGVDSAEYAVWFDSHKTSSMCEKNYDRSSTSMEVYAAEILWKRSIEKCRMRYTVILSDGDAKSFIHLSNLKIYGDIQIVKEECLNHVAKRLGTGLRNKVKEWKIKGECLGGKKKGNLTEQTITKLTNYYRKAIRDNVPDVAKMKTAIFASLYHCCSTNTNPQHKKCPSGSESWCFYNRALAKGTQIPNHCTMKTFLSEKVVSKILPVYQRLANDEILKRCSNGKTQNSNESLHNLIWHHCPKEVFVSKRRLELAALSGISQFNMGNVAFEHVKNPSITNSPALCIAKKRDGRRLKQSTLRNTVTYKTALVKKRFNKSKMEKKQLKNEGITYSAGAF
;
A
#
# COMPACT_ATOMS: atom_id res chain seq x y z
N MET A 1 9.08 -19.54 -24.36
CA MET A 1 9.48 -18.19 -24.83
C MET A 1 8.44 -17.12 -24.47
N VAL A 2 7.16 -17.27 -24.87
CA VAL A 2 6.09 -16.30 -24.56
C VAL A 2 6.00 -15.96 -23.06
N GLU A 3 5.90 -16.98 -22.19
CA GLU A 3 5.83 -16.78 -20.74
C GLU A 3 7.02 -15.96 -20.19
N ALA A 4 8.23 -16.17 -20.72
CA ALA A 4 9.42 -15.46 -20.29
C ALA A 4 9.33 -13.95 -20.56
N PHE A 5 8.86 -13.56 -21.75
CA PHE A 5 8.64 -12.14 -22.09
C PHE A 5 7.53 -11.52 -21.24
N LEU A 6 6.43 -12.25 -21.02
CA LEU A 6 5.36 -11.79 -20.15
C LEU A 6 5.84 -11.60 -18.70
N ASN A 7 6.65 -12.51 -18.19
CA ASN A 7 7.22 -12.44 -16.84
C ASN A 7 8.18 -11.25 -16.65
N ILE A 8 8.75 -10.68 -17.70
CA ILE A 8 9.54 -9.43 -17.61
C ILE A 8 8.74 -8.19 -18.03
N GLY A 9 7.42 -8.31 -18.16
CA GLY A 9 6.55 -7.18 -18.51
C GLY A 9 6.59 -6.76 -19.97
N ARG A 10 7.11 -7.63 -20.85
CA ARG A 10 7.26 -7.35 -22.28
C ARG A 10 6.30 -8.21 -23.10
N GLY A 11 5.98 -7.74 -24.31
CA GLY A 11 5.02 -8.37 -25.22
C GLY A 11 5.70 -8.86 -26.50
N HIS A 12 4.87 -9.23 -27.48
CA HIS A 12 5.32 -9.72 -28.79
C HIS A 12 6.37 -8.82 -29.47
N SER A 13 6.17 -7.49 -29.51
CA SER A 13 7.13 -6.56 -30.11
C SER A 13 8.55 -6.63 -29.51
N ALA A 14 8.67 -6.84 -28.19
CA ALA A 14 9.98 -7.00 -27.57
C ALA A 14 10.62 -8.35 -27.89
N MET A 15 9.79 -9.39 -28.11
CA MET A 15 10.26 -10.68 -28.57
C MET A 15 10.71 -10.62 -30.03
N GLU A 16 10.03 -9.84 -30.89
CA GLU A 16 10.51 -9.55 -32.26
C GLU A 16 11.88 -8.86 -32.22
N GLN A 17 12.02 -7.82 -31.41
CA GLN A 17 13.30 -7.10 -31.24
C GLN A 17 14.40 -8.03 -30.73
N PHE A 18 14.12 -8.85 -29.72
CA PHE A 18 15.06 -9.83 -29.20
C PHE A 18 15.47 -10.85 -30.28
N SER A 19 14.49 -11.41 -31.00
CA SER A 19 14.72 -12.36 -32.08
C SER A 19 15.57 -11.77 -33.19
N MET A 20 15.31 -10.52 -33.58
CA MET A 20 16.11 -9.76 -34.54
C MET A 20 17.55 -9.57 -34.05
N SER A 21 17.75 -9.18 -32.80
CA SER A 21 19.09 -8.93 -32.23
C SER A 21 19.98 -10.17 -32.17
N ILE A 22 19.40 -11.36 -32.06
CA ILE A 22 20.15 -12.63 -31.97
C ILE A 22 20.05 -13.49 -33.24
N GLY A 23 19.44 -12.97 -34.30
CA GLY A 23 19.34 -13.64 -35.59
C GLY A 23 18.47 -14.90 -35.60
N MET A 24 17.42 -14.97 -34.78
CA MET A 24 16.48 -16.10 -34.78
C MET A 24 15.12 -15.74 -35.38
N LYS A 25 14.43 -16.74 -35.96
CA LYS A 25 13.04 -16.58 -36.41
C LYS A 25 12.13 -16.32 -35.20
N THR A 26 11.29 -15.30 -35.31
CA THR A 26 10.28 -14.97 -34.30
C THR A 26 8.93 -15.59 -34.65
N MET A 27 8.08 -15.83 -33.65
CA MET A 27 6.70 -16.24 -33.90
C MET A 27 5.86 -15.03 -34.31
N ASP A 28 4.88 -15.26 -35.17
CA ASP A 28 3.92 -14.22 -35.55
C ASP A 28 2.99 -13.84 -34.38
N ARG A 29 2.29 -12.72 -34.55
CA ARG A 29 1.42 -12.17 -33.52
C ARG A 29 0.25 -13.09 -33.16
N LYS A 30 -0.35 -13.77 -34.15
CA LYS A 30 -1.51 -14.66 -33.91
C LYS A 30 -1.08 -15.87 -33.09
N THR A 31 0.09 -16.44 -33.40
CA THR A 31 0.67 -17.55 -32.62
C THR A 31 0.99 -17.11 -31.19
N PHE A 32 1.59 -15.92 -31.01
CA PHE A 32 1.84 -15.37 -29.68
C PHE A 32 0.54 -15.24 -28.86
N ASP A 33 -0.50 -14.63 -29.42
CA ASP A 33 -1.77 -14.44 -28.72
C ASP A 33 -2.47 -15.77 -28.39
N LYS A 34 -2.37 -16.79 -29.27
CA LYS A 34 -2.81 -18.17 -28.97
C LYS A 34 -2.07 -18.76 -27.76
N CYS A 35 -0.75 -18.60 -27.69
CA CYS A 35 0.03 -19.03 -26.52
C CYS A 35 -0.39 -18.28 -25.25
N VAL A 36 -0.69 -16.97 -25.32
CA VAL A 36 -1.20 -16.22 -24.16
C VAL A 36 -2.52 -16.80 -23.67
N VAL A 37 -3.45 -17.13 -24.58
CA VAL A 37 -4.73 -17.74 -24.21
C VAL A 37 -4.51 -19.09 -23.53
N GLN A 38 -3.60 -19.91 -24.05
CA GLN A 38 -3.28 -21.20 -23.46
C GLN A 38 -2.67 -21.06 -22.06
N LEU A 39 -1.70 -20.15 -21.89
CA LEU A 39 -1.11 -19.83 -20.59
C LEU A 39 -2.16 -19.37 -19.58
N VAL A 40 -3.14 -18.55 -20.00
CA VAL A 40 -4.24 -18.14 -19.12
C VAL A 40 -5.09 -19.33 -18.68
N LYS A 41 -5.38 -20.29 -19.57
CA LYS A 41 -6.12 -21.51 -19.20
C LYS A 41 -5.34 -22.33 -18.16
N GLU A 42 -4.06 -22.57 -18.41
CA GLU A 42 -3.16 -23.29 -17.51
C GLU A 42 -2.99 -22.57 -16.16
N SER A 43 -2.98 -21.23 -16.17
CA SER A 43 -2.82 -20.43 -14.96
C SER A 43 -3.96 -20.56 -13.96
N LYS A 44 -5.13 -21.08 -14.36
CA LYS A 44 -6.30 -21.26 -13.47
C LYS A 44 -6.00 -22.26 -12.35
N SER A 45 -5.47 -23.44 -12.68
CA SER A 45 -5.13 -24.46 -11.68
C SER A 45 -3.95 -24.01 -10.80
N ILE A 46 -2.97 -23.32 -11.39
CA ILE A 46 -1.86 -22.70 -10.66
C ILE A 46 -2.39 -21.69 -9.64
N LYS A 47 -3.32 -20.83 -10.04
CA LYS A 47 -3.96 -19.83 -9.17
C LYS A 47 -4.67 -20.49 -7.99
N GLU A 48 -5.42 -21.56 -8.23
CA GLU A 48 -6.10 -22.31 -7.18
C GLU A 48 -5.09 -22.88 -6.18
N LYS A 49 -4.05 -23.57 -6.66
CA LYS A 49 -2.99 -24.15 -5.82
C LYS A 49 -2.26 -23.09 -4.99
N VAL A 50 -1.93 -21.94 -5.60
CA VAL A 50 -1.25 -20.83 -4.92
C VAL A 50 -2.09 -20.31 -3.76
N PHE A 51 -3.38 -20.09 -3.96
CA PHE A 51 -4.25 -19.60 -2.91
C PHE A 51 -4.62 -20.65 -1.88
N GLU A 52 -4.75 -21.92 -2.26
CA GLU A 52 -4.90 -23.04 -1.31
C GLU A 52 -3.74 -23.05 -0.30
N LEU A 53 -2.49 -23.03 -0.79
CA LEU A 53 -1.30 -23.00 0.07
C LEU A 53 -1.23 -21.73 0.92
N SER A 54 -1.55 -20.57 0.34
CA SER A 54 -1.51 -19.29 1.05
C SER A 54 -2.56 -19.22 2.16
N ARG A 55 -3.78 -19.71 1.91
CA ARG A 55 -4.88 -19.74 2.88
C ARG A 55 -4.63 -20.76 3.97
N LYS A 56 -4.06 -21.92 3.63
CA LYS A 56 -3.63 -22.92 4.63
C LYS A 56 -2.62 -22.31 5.60
N ALA A 57 -1.58 -21.66 5.08
CA ALA A 57 -0.57 -21.00 5.90
C ALA A 57 -1.18 -19.87 6.78
N VAL A 58 -2.12 -19.09 6.24
CA VAL A 58 -2.83 -18.05 7.01
C VAL A 58 -3.64 -18.68 8.15
N ARG A 59 -4.42 -19.73 7.86
CA ARG A 59 -5.22 -20.44 8.85
C ARG A 59 -4.36 -21.03 9.97
N GLU A 60 -3.27 -21.72 9.64
CA GLU A 60 -2.32 -22.27 10.62
C GLU A 60 -1.79 -21.19 11.56
N GLN A 61 -1.40 -20.01 11.05
CA GLN A 61 -0.92 -18.91 11.89
C GLN A 61 -2.03 -18.31 12.78
N HIS A 62 -3.26 -18.27 12.29
CA HIS A 62 -4.40 -17.84 13.10
C HIS A 62 -4.73 -18.84 14.21
N GLU A 63 -4.66 -20.14 13.94
CA GLU A 63 -4.89 -21.20 14.93
C GLU A 63 -3.78 -21.22 16.01
N ILE A 64 -2.53 -20.96 15.62
CA ILE A 64 -1.41 -20.81 16.57
C ILE A 64 -1.61 -19.61 17.49
N LEU A 65 -2.01 -18.46 16.94
CA LEU A 65 -2.16 -17.23 17.72
C LEU A 65 -3.47 -17.20 18.53
N TYR A 66 -4.52 -17.86 18.02
CA TYR A 66 -5.86 -17.91 18.61
C TYR A 66 -6.35 -19.37 18.64
N PRO A 67 -5.97 -20.15 19.67
CA PRO A 67 -6.36 -21.56 19.78
C PRO A 67 -7.87 -21.80 19.76
N SER A 68 -8.68 -20.79 20.09
CA SER A 68 -10.15 -20.85 19.99
C SER A 68 -10.65 -21.10 18.56
N LYS A 69 -9.85 -20.81 17.54
CA LYS A 69 -10.20 -20.98 16.12
C LYS A 69 -9.94 -22.40 15.60
N ILE A 70 -9.29 -23.25 16.39
CA ILE A 70 -8.97 -24.63 16.00
C ILE A 70 -10.28 -25.39 15.78
N GLY A 71 -10.42 -26.01 14.60
CA GLY A 71 -11.60 -26.81 14.24
C GLY A 71 -12.80 -26.00 13.71
N GLU A 72 -12.74 -24.67 13.67
CA GLU A 72 -13.79 -23.86 13.05
C GLU A 72 -13.77 -24.00 11.51
N ASP A 73 -14.91 -24.28 10.87
CA ASP A 73 -14.98 -24.30 9.40
C ASP A 73 -14.69 -22.92 8.80
N ILE A 74 -15.17 -21.85 9.43
CA ILE A 74 -14.97 -20.47 8.98
C ILE A 74 -14.34 -19.67 10.11
N ILE A 75 -13.15 -19.11 9.86
CA ILE A 75 -12.48 -18.22 10.81
C ILE A 75 -12.67 -16.75 10.45
N ASP A 76 -12.89 -15.93 11.47
CA ASP A 76 -12.94 -14.46 11.32
C ASP A 76 -11.53 -13.87 11.31
N ILE A 77 -11.18 -13.09 10.29
CA ILE A 77 -9.85 -12.50 10.13
C ILE A 77 -9.90 -11.01 9.81
N GLY A 78 -8.79 -10.34 10.12
CA GLY A 78 -8.54 -8.98 9.67
C GLY A 78 -7.74 -8.97 8.38
N VAL A 79 -8.17 -8.13 7.44
CA VAL A 79 -7.54 -8.03 6.12
C VAL A 79 -7.21 -6.58 5.79
N SER A 80 -6.11 -6.41 5.08
CA SER A 80 -5.81 -5.20 4.33
C SER A 80 -6.37 -5.34 2.93
N PHE A 81 -7.12 -4.33 2.49
CA PHE A 81 -7.65 -4.25 1.13
C PHE A 81 -7.25 -2.93 0.49
N ASP A 82 -6.80 -3.01 -0.75
CA ASP A 82 -6.38 -1.86 -1.53
C ASP A 82 -6.51 -2.17 -3.03
N GLY A 83 -6.91 -1.15 -3.78
CA GLY A 83 -7.04 -1.17 -5.22
C GLY A 83 -5.78 -0.65 -5.90
N THR A 84 -5.44 -1.21 -7.06
CA THR A 84 -4.43 -0.62 -7.93
C THR A 84 -4.87 -0.59 -9.39
N TRP A 85 -4.58 0.52 -10.06
CA TRP A 85 -5.02 0.78 -11.43
C TRP A 85 -3.87 0.68 -12.44
N HIS A 86 -4.20 0.23 -13.65
CA HIS A 86 -3.21 0.14 -14.73
C HIS A 86 -2.73 1.52 -15.21
N LYS A 87 -3.61 2.53 -15.26
CA LYS A 87 -3.23 3.92 -15.55
C LYS A 87 -3.43 4.79 -14.32
N ARG A 88 -2.55 5.77 -14.09
CA ARG A 88 -2.77 6.80 -13.05
C ARG A 88 -3.93 7.72 -13.45
N GLY A 89 -4.75 8.12 -12.49
CA GLY A 89 -5.90 9.01 -12.70
C GLY A 89 -7.24 8.29 -12.85
N HIS A 90 -8.33 9.06 -12.98
CA HIS A 90 -9.71 8.58 -12.92
C HIS A 90 -10.23 7.92 -14.21
N ASN A 91 -9.35 7.59 -15.17
CA ASN A 91 -9.71 7.05 -16.50
C ASN A 91 -9.07 5.67 -16.78
N SER A 92 -8.66 4.93 -15.76
CA SER A 92 -8.12 3.58 -15.96
C SER A 92 -9.21 2.61 -16.41
N LEU A 93 -8.87 1.71 -17.33
CA LEU A 93 -9.75 0.64 -17.81
C LEU A 93 -9.71 -0.62 -16.95
N TYR A 94 -8.66 -0.76 -16.14
CA TYR A 94 -8.48 -1.89 -15.22
C TYR A 94 -8.21 -1.43 -13.80
N CYS A 95 -8.72 -2.22 -12.85
CA CYS A 95 -8.42 -2.17 -11.43
C CYS A 95 -8.16 -3.59 -10.93
N ILE A 96 -7.15 -3.76 -10.08
CA ILE A 96 -6.88 -4.99 -9.36
C ILE A 96 -7.18 -4.72 -7.88
N GLY A 97 -8.12 -5.46 -7.30
CA GLY A 97 -8.36 -5.46 -5.86
C GLY A 97 -7.71 -6.69 -5.25
N CYS A 98 -6.94 -6.50 -4.17
CA CYS A 98 -6.23 -7.57 -3.47
C CYS A 98 -6.63 -7.61 -1.99
N VAL A 99 -6.80 -8.81 -1.44
CA VAL A 99 -7.00 -9.04 -0.01
C VAL A 99 -5.75 -9.66 0.58
N ILE A 100 -5.16 -8.97 1.56
CA ILE A 100 -3.96 -9.41 2.28
C ILE A 100 -4.31 -9.63 3.74
N ASP A 101 -4.02 -10.80 4.30
CA ASP A 101 -4.17 -11.02 5.73
C ASP A 101 -3.21 -10.13 6.54
N ILE A 102 -3.70 -9.45 7.58
CA ILE A 102 -2.89 -8.51 8.39
C ILE A 102 -1.93 -9.19 9.36
N LEU A 103 -2.14 -10.49 9.64
CA LEU A 103 -1.28 -11.25 10.53
C LEU A 103 -0.03 -11.73 9.79
N THR A 104 -0.23 -12.49 8.72
CA THR A 104 0.84 -13.13 7.92
C THR A 104 1.40 -12.23 6.84
N GLY A 105 0.61 -11.26 6.36
CA GLY A 105 0.96 -10.45 5.21
C GLY A 105 0.83 -11.19 3.87
N LEU A 106 0.21 -12.38 3.83
CA LEU A 106 -0.02 -13.14 2.60
C LEU A 106 -1.30 -12.66 1.88
N VAL A 107 -1.25 -12.64 0.56
CA VAL A 107 -2.42 -12.39 -0.29
C VAL A 107 -3.29 -13.66 -0.31
N ILE A 108 -4.57 -13.54 0.01
CA ILE A 108 -5.49 -14.69 0.09
C ILE A 108 -6.56 -14.69 -1.00
N ASP A 109 -6.79 -13.54 -1.65
CA ASP A 109 -7.64 -13.45 -2.82
C ASP A 109 -7.38 -12.18 -3.64
N PHE A 110 -7.74 -12.20 -4.93
CA PHE A 110 -7.72 -11.00 -5.77
C PHE A 110 -8.77 -11.06 -6.89
N VAL A 111 -9.13 -9.89 -7.42
CA VAL A 111 -10.02 -9.75 -8.57
C VAL A 111 -9.54 -8.65 -9.51
N ILE A 112 -9.72 -8.87 -10.81
CA ILE A 112 -9.47 -7.86 -11.85
C ILE A 112 -10.81 -7.35 -12.36
N ILE A 113 -11.04 -6.06 -12.18
CA ILE A 113 -12.17 -5.31 -12.72
C ILE A 113 -11.73 -4.66 -14.03
N SER A 114 -12.54 -4.83 -15.07
CA SER A 114 -12.25 -4.44 -16.43
C SER A 114 -13.45 -3.78 -17.07
N LYS A 115 -13.21 -2.57 -17.57
CA LYS A 115 -14.14 -1.80 -18.40
C LYS A 115 -13.92 -2.00 -19.90
N TYR A 116 -12.99 -2.88 -20.26
CA TYR A 116 -12.52 -3.01 -21.63
C TYR A 116 -12.55 -4.46 -22.10
N CYS A 117 -13.01 -4.63 -23.33
CA CYS A 117 -12.76 -5.80 -24.13
C CYS A 117 -12.43 -5.35 -25.55
N HIS A 118 -11.33 -5.87 -26.10
CA HIS A 118 -10.88 -5.49 -27.44
C HIS A 118 -11.88 -5.90 -28.52
N HIS A 119 -12.40 -7.12 -28.43
CA HIS A 119 -13.43 -7.63 -29.35
C HIS A 119 -14.70 -6.78 -29.29
N CYS A 120 -15.21 -6.47 -28.09
CA CYS A 120 -16.36 -5.57 -27.97
C CYS A 120 -16.13 -4.22 -28.64
N LYS A 121 -14.92 -3.66 -28.54
CA LYS A 121 -14.59 -2.35 -29.12
C LYS A 121 -14.54 -2.40 -30.65
N ILE A 122 -13.90 -3.42 -31.21
CA ILE A 122 -13.81 -3.60 -32.67
C ILE A 122 -15.20 -3.88 -33.24
N THR A 123 -15.91 -4.85 -32.68
CA THR A 123 -17.22 -5.23 -33.22
C THR A 123 -18.27 -4.14 -33.05
N ALA A 124 -18.19 -3.31 -31.99
CA ALA A 124 -19.04 -2.13 -31.89
C ALA A 124 -18.74 -1.07 -32.94
N HIS A 125 -17.48 -0.94 -33.35
CA HIS A 125 -17.08 -0.06 -34.45
C HIS A 125 -17.58 -0.59 -35.80
N ASP A 126 -17.45 -1.90 -36.02
CA ASP A 126 -17.75 -2.52 -37.32
C ASP A 126 -19.27 -2.71 -37.54
N LEU A 127 -20.03 -3.04 -36.49
CA LEU A 127 -21.49 -3.26 -36.58
C LEU A 127 -22.32 -2.05 -36.15
N GLY A 128 -21.71 -1.03 -35.53
CA GLY A 128 -22.42 0.06 -34.86
C GLY A 128 -22.96 -0.36 -33.47
N VAL A 129 -22.66 0.43 -32.44
CA VAL A 129 -22.98 0.06 -31.04
C VAL A 129 -24.49 -0.04 -30.75
N ASP A 130 -25.30 0.67 -31.52
CA ASP A 130 -26.76 0.74 -31.37
C ASP A 130 -27.50 -0.22 -32.31
N SER A 131 -26.78 -1.06 -33.07
CA SER A 131 -27.40 -2.00 -34.01
C SER A 131 -27.94 -3.25 -33.33
N ALA A 132 -28.99 -3.84 -33.92
CA ALA A 132 -29.55 -5.11 -33.44
C ALA A 132 -28.53 -6.25 -33.60
N GLU A 133 -27.72 -6.21 -34.66
CA GLU A 133 -26.64 -7.15 -34.94
C GLU A 133 -25.58 -7.12 -33.82
N TYR A 134 -25.18 -5.92 -33.38
CA TYR A 134 -24.26 -5.79 -32.26
C TYR A 134 -24.88 -6.32 -30.96
N ALA A 135 -26.16 -6.05 -30.69
CA ALA A 135 -26.84 -6.52 -29.49
C ALA A 135 -26.84 -8.06 -29.42
N VAL A 136 -27.20 -8.74 -30.51
CA VAL A 136 -27.18 -10.22 -30.62
C VAL A 136 -25.75 -10.75 -30.47
N TRP A 137 -24.78 -10.14 -31.16
CA TRP A 137 -23.38 -10.54 -31.04
C TRP A 137 -22.85 -10.36 -29.61
N PHE A 138 -23.17 -9.25 -28.96
CA PHE A 138 -22.67 -8.91 -27.63
C PHE A 138 -23.21 -9.86 -26.57
N ASP A 139 -24.47 -10.27 -26.66
CA ASP A 139 -25.05 -11.26 -25.74
C ASP A 139 -24.36 -12.63 -25.88
N SER A 140 -24.14 -13.09 -27.12
CA SER A 140 -23.36 -14.30 -27.41
C SER A 140 -21.90 -14.19 -26.92
N HIS A 141 -21.26 -13.04 -27.12
CA HIS A 141 -19.89 -12.81 -26.67
C HIS A 141 -19.78 -12.79 -25.14
N LYS A 142 -20.78 -12.25 -24.45
CA LYS A 142 -20.86 -12.21 -22.99
C LYS A 142 -21.07 -13.61 -22.41
N THR A 143 -21.97 -14.40 -22.98
CA THR A 143 -22.28 -15.77 -22.54
C THR A 143 -21.14 -16.76 -22.81
N SER A 144 -20.38 -16.59 -23.89
CA SER A 144 -19.22 -17.43 -24.23
C SER A 144 -18.01 -17.31 -23.26
N SER A 145 -18.09 -16.47 -22.22
CA SER A 145 -16.97 -16.17 -21.29
C SER A 145 -15.71 -15.63 -21.97
N MET A 146 -15.80 -15.20 -23.23
CA MET A 146 -14.69 -14.59 -23.98
C MET A 146 -14.59 -13.08 -23.73
N CYS A 147 -15.67 -12.45 -23.26
CA CYS A 147 -15.68 -11.05 -22.91
C CYS A 147 -14.75 -10.74 -21.73
N GLU A 148 -13.79 -9.85 -21.96
CA GLU A 148 -12.87 -9.40 -20.90
C GLU A 148 -13.51 -8.31 -20.03
N LYS A 149 -14.55 -7.63 -20.50
CA LYS A 149 -15.28 -6.59 -19.78
C LYS A 149 -16.18 -7.24 -18.72
N ASN A 150 -16.05 -6.81 -17.47
CA ASN A 150 -16.88 -7.27 -16.35
C ASN A 150 -17.39 -6.10 -15.49
N TYR A 151 -17.32 -4.88 -16.02
CA TYR A 151 -17.73 -3.67 -15.34
C TYR A 151 -18.07 -2.53 -16.30
N ASP A 152 -19.17 -1.83 -16.01
CA ASP A 152 -19.71 -0.78 -16.88
C ASP A 152 -19.77 0.61 -16.23
N ARG A 153 -19.42 0.75 -14.95
CA ARG A 153 -19.50 2.04 -14.22
C ARG A 153 -18.17 2.82 -14.23
N SER A 154 -18.07 3.86 -13.40
CA SER A 154 -16.91 4.76 -13.37
C SER A 154 -15.64 4.08 -12.86
N SER A 155 -14.47 4.56 -13.28
CA SER A 155 -13.21 3.93 -12.87
C SER A 155 -12.90 4.11 -11.39
N THR A 156 -13.51 5.11 -10.74
CA THR A 156 -13.41 5.38 -9.30
C THR A 156 -14.21 4.40 -8.46
N SER A 157 -15.30 3.82 -8.98
CA SER A 157 -16.10 2.82 -8.27
C SER A 157 -15.64 1.38 -8.48
N MET A 158 -14.62 1.15 -9.33
CA MET A 158 -14.07 -0.19 -9.56
C MET A 158 -13.51 -0.82 -8.28
N GLU A 159 -12.87 -0.05 -7.40
CA GLU A 159 -12.33 -0.58 -6.15
C GLU A 159 -13.46 -1.06 -5.22
N VAL A 160 -14.52 -0.26 -5.07
CA VAL A 160 -15.70 -0.62 -4.27
C VAL A 160 -16.35 -1.89 -4.79
N TYR A 161 -16.46 -2.02 -6.12
CA TYR A 161 -17.00 -3.23 -6.74
C TYR A 161 -16.07 -4.45 -6.60
N ALA A 162 -14.75 -4.22 -6.65
CA ALA A 162 -13.77 -5.27 -6.36
C ALA A 162 -13.92 -5.80 -4.93
N ALA A 163 -14.07 -4.88 -3.95
CA ALA A 163 -14.32 -5.23 -2.56
C ALA A 163 -15.60 -6.07 -2.42
N GLU A 164 -16.70 -5.64 -3.04
CA GLU A 164 -17.95 -6.39 -3.02
C GLU A 164 -17.79 -7.84 -3.49
N ILE A 165 -17.13 -8.06 -4.64
CA ILE A 165 -16.89 -9.41 -5.17
C ILE A 165 -16.05 -10.25 -4.20
N LEU A 166 -14.99 -9.67 -3.65
CA LEU A 166 -14.05 -10.37 -2.78
C LEU A 166 -14.70 -10.77 -1.45
N TRP A 167 -15.53 -9.91 -0.87
CA TRP A 167 -16.25 -10.21 0.36
C TRP A 167 -17.37 -11.24 0.14
N LYS A 168 -18.15 -11.13 -0.94
CA LYS A 168 -19.25 -12.07 -1.25
C LYS A 168 -18.78 -13.52 -1.30
N ARG A 169 -17.60 -13.77 -1.89
CA ARG A 169 -17.06 -15.13 -2.06
C ARG A 169 -16.09 -15.56 -0.97
N SER A 170 -15.83 -14.74 0.06
CA SER A 170 -14.76 -15.02 1.02
C SER A 170 -15.02 -16.30 1.81
N ILE A 171 -16.27 -16.53 2.23
CA ILE A 171 -16.66 -17.69 3.02
C ILE A 171 -16.55 -18.96 2.16
N GLU A 172 -17.25 -18.98 1.03
CA GLU A 172 -17.29 -20.13 0.12
C GLU A 172 -15.90 -20.48 -0.41
N LYS A 173 -15.15 -19.48 -0.89
CA LYS A 173 -13.89 -19.70 -1.60
C LYS A 173 -12.69 -19.78 -0.66
N CYS A 174 -12.68 -19.01 0.43
CA CYS A 174 -11.50 -18.88 1.31
C CYS A 174 -11.68 -19.55 2.67
N ARG A 175 -12.90 -19.97 3.05
CA ARG A 175 -13.22 -20.47 4.41
C ARG A 175 -12.77 -19.47 5.49
N MET A 176 -12.91 -18.18 5.18
CA MET A 176 -12.51 -17.04 5.99
C MET A 176 -13.52 -15.90 5.82
N ARG A 177 -13.92 -15.29 6.93
CA ARG A 177 -14.80 -14.12 6.95
C ARG A 177 -14.00 -12.87 7.32
N TYR A 178 -14.12 -11.83 6.52
CA TYR A 178 -13.30 -10.61 6.64
C TYR A 178 -13.99 -9.59 7.55
N THR A 179 -13.80 -9.72 8.85
CA THR A 179 -14.49 -8.91 9.87
C THR A 179 -13.77 -7.61 10.22
N VAL A 180 -12.48 -7.48 9.89
CA VAL A 180 -11.72 -6.23 10.04
C VAL A 180 -11.11 -5.81 8.71
N ILE A 181 -11.26 -4.54 8.34
CA ILE A 181 -10.63 -3.95 7.16
C ILE A 181 -9.62 -2.87 7.54
N LEU A 182 -8.33 -3.17 7.35
CA LEU A 182 -7.26 -2.20 7.42
C LEU A 182 -7.19 -1.42 6.10
N SER A 183 -7.56 -0.14 6.15
CA SER A 183 -7.57 0.74 4.97
C SER A 183 -6.89 2.06 5.28
N ASP A 184 -6.50 2.77 4.21
CA ASP A 184 -6.10 4.15 4.33
C ASP A 184 -7.34 5.06 4.40
N GLY A 185 -7.16 6.38 4.35
CA GLY A 185 -8.23 7.33 4.65
C GLY A 185 -9.51 7.23 3.81
N ASP A 186 -9.51 6.51 2.67
CA ASP A 186 -10.75 6.25 1.93
C ASP A 186 -11.60 5.17 2.64
N ALA A 187 -12.85 5.51 2.94
CA ALA A 187 -13.79 4.62 3.60
C ALA A 187 -14.89 4.10 2.66
N LYS A 188 -14.86 4.40 1.36
CA LYS A 188 -15.95 4.04 0.44
C LYS A 188 -16.20 2.54 0.37
N SER A 189 -15.14 1.74 0.23
CA SER A 189 -15.25 0.27 0.19
C SER A 189 -15.84 -0.26 1.50
N PHE A 190 -15.38 0.24 2.65
CA PHE A 190 -15.92 -0.11 3.97
C PHE A 190 -17.40 0.27 4.14
N ILE A 191 -17.76 1.51 3.79
CA ILE A 191 -19.15 2.02 3.89
C ILE A 191 -20.07 1.17 3.01
N HIS A 192 -19.66 0.89 1.77
CA HIS A 192 -20.43 0.06 0.85
C HIS A 192 -20.68 -1.34 1.40
N LEU A 193 -19.63 -2.02 1.86
CA LEU A 193 -19.74 -3.37 2.43
C LEU A 193 -20.62 -3.41 3.69
N SER A 194 -20.53 -2.37 4.54
CA SER A 194 -21.35 -2.24 5.74
C SER A 194 -22.81 -2.03 5.40
N ASN A 195 -23.11 -1.16 4.43
CA ASN A 195 -24.48 -0.91 3.96
C ASN A 195 -25.10 -2.15 3.29
N LEU A 196 -24.28 -2.94 2.58
CA LEU A 196 -24.71 -4.20 1.99
C LEU A 196 -25.01 -5.29 3.03
N LYS A 197 -24.61 -5.11 4.30
CA LYS A 197 -24.67 -6.16 5.33
C LYS A 197 -24.16 -7.49 4.80
N ILE A 198 -22.95 -7.48 4.22
CA ILE A 198 -22.42 -8.58 3.40
C ILE A 198 -22.33 -9.93 4.15
N TYR A 199 -22.32 -9.90 5.48
CA TYR A 199 -22.35 -11.06 6.36
C TYR A 199 -23.55 -11.06 7.32
N GLY A 200 -24.66 -10.42 6.94
CA GLY A 200 -25.87 -10.30 7.76
C GLY A 200 -25.61 -9.45 9.01
N ASP A 201 -25.77 -10.05 10.18
CA ASP A 201 -25.65 -9.36 11.48
C ASP A 201 -24.19 -9.13 11.91
N ILE A 202 -23.23 -9.80 11.25
CA ILE A 202 -21.82 -9.65 11.57
C ILE A 202 -21.29 -8.37 10.94
N GLN A 203 -20.96 -7.40 11.78
CA GLN A 203 -20.45 -6.11 11.36
C GLN A 203 -18.96 -6.19 10.98
N ILE A 204 -18.61 -5.45 9.93
CA ILE A 204 -17.22 -5.20 9.57
C ILE A 204 -16.72 -4.02 10.40
N VAL A 205 -15.50 -4.10 10.91
CA VAL A 205 -14.84 -3.01 11.64
C VAL A 205 -13.72 -2.42 10.78
N LYS A 206 -13.68 -1.09 10.67
CA LYS A 206 -12.59 -0.38 9.99
C LYS A 206 -11.42 -0.14 10.95
N GLU A 207 -10.22 -0.54 10.52
CA GLU A 207 -8.95 -0.10 11.10
C GLU A 207 -8.24 0.91 10.21
N GLU A 208 -7.48 1.79 10.84
CA GLU A 208 -6.77 2.88 10.17
C GLU A 208 -5.28 2.57 10.06
N CYS A 209 -4.76 2.68 8.83
CA CYS A 209 -3.32 2.59 8.59
C CYS A 209 -2.56 3.66 9.39
N LEU A 210 -1.69 3.24 10.32
CA LEU A 210 -0.91 4.12 11.18
C LEU A 210 -0.10 5.16 10.39
N ASN A 211 0.47 4.74 9.25
CA ASN A 211 1.21 5.65 8.37
C ASN A 211 0.32 6.73 7.77
N HIS A 212 -0.93 6.38 7.42
CA HIS A 212 -1.89 7.31 6.86
C HIS A 212 -2.39 8.31 7.92
N VAL A 213 -2.72 7.86 9.13
CA VAL A 213 -3.13 8.76 10.22
C VAL A 213 -2.02 9.75 10.57
N ALA A 214 -0.76 9.30 10.63
CA ALA A 214 0.37 10.21 10.78
C ALA A 214 0.50 11.21 9.62
N LYS A 215 0.33 10.77 8.36
CA LYS A 215 0.32 11.68 7.19
C LYS A 215 -0.77 12.74 7.32
N ARG A 216 -1.96 12.40 7.82
CA ARG A 216 -3.06 13.35 8.06
C ARG A 216 -2.66 14.47 9.03
N LEU A 217 -1.87 14.19 10.07
CA LEU A 217 -1.31 15.24 10.94
C LEU A 217 -0.44 16.20 10.14
N GLY A 218 0.55 15.67 9.39
CA GLY A 218 1.44 16.49 8.58
C GLY A 218 0.70 17.36 7.57
N THR A 219 -0.30 16.80 6.89
CA THR A 219 -1.18 17.57 5.97
C THR A 219 -1.98 18.64 6.72
N GLY A 220 -2.55 18.31 7.88
CA GLY A 220 -3.27 19.27 8.72
C GLY A 220 -2.41 20.46 9.15
N LEU A 221 -1.15 20.21 9.52
CA LEU A 221 -0.19 21.26 9.88
C LEU A 221 0.14 22.16 8.69
N ARG A 222 0.40 21.57 7.50
CA ARG A 222 0.63 22.35 6.27
C ARG A 222 -0.58 23.19 5.88
N ASN A 223 -1.79 22.65 6.04
CA ASN A 223 -3.01 23.38 5.76
C ASN A 223 -3.16 24.57 6.72
N LYS A 224 -2.82 24.41 8.01
CA LYS A 224 -2.79 25.54 8.95
C LYS A 224 -1.77 26.61 8.55
N VAL A 225 -0.57 26.23 8.10
CA VAL A 225 0.41 27.20 7.59
C VAL A 225 -0.17 28.01 6.41
N LYS A 226 -0.86 27.36 5.47
CA LYS A 226 -1.50 28.03 4.32
C LYS A 226 -2.66 28.92 4.75
N GLU A 227 -3.55 28.41 5.59
CA GLU A 227 -4.74 29.12 6.10
C GLU A 227 -4.35 30.42 6.80
N TRP A 228 -3.40 30.36 7.73
CA TRP A 228 -3.00 31.54 8.50
C TRP A 228 -2.17 32.53 7.69
N LYS A 229 -1.42 32.06 6.69
CA LYS A 229 -0.72 32.95 5.75
C LYS A 229 -1.70 33.86 5.01
N ILE A 230 -2.86 33.34 4.61
CA ILE A 230 -3.93 34.13 3.95
C ILE A 230 -4.53 35.15 4.94
N LYS A 231 -4.63 34.80 6.22
CA LYS A 231 -5.11 35.67 7.30
C LYS A 231 -4.06 36.69 7.79
N GLY A 232 -2.97 36.89 7.06
CA GLY A 232 -1.89 37.82 7.43
C GLY A 232 -0.94 37.33 8.53
N GLU A 233 -1.10 36.11 9.04
CA GLU A 233 -0.25 35.55 10.09
C GLU A 233 0.69 34.45 9.58
N CYS A 234 2.00 34.69 9.65
CA CYS A 234 2.99 33.69 9.23
C CYS A 234 3.28 32.66 10.33
N LEU A 235 2.69 31.47 10.22
CA LEU A 235 3.03 30.31 11.05
C LEU A 235 4.25 29.51 10.55
N GLY A 236 4.66 29.76 9.31
CA GLY A 236 5.79 29.07 8.65
C GLY A 236 7.09 29.88 8.64
N GLY A 237 8.08 29.41 7.89
CA GLY A 237 9.33 30.15 7.65
C GLY A 237 10.45 29.87 8.65
N LYS A 238 11.57 30.60 8.51
CA LYS A 238 12.85 30.32 9.22
C LYS A 238 12.89 30.82 10.67
N LYS A 239 11.87 31.55 11.13
CA LYS A 239 11.82 32.06 12.51
C LYS A 239 11.79 30.88 13.50
N LYS A 240 12.61 30.94 14.55
CA LYS A 240 12.62 29.93 15.61
C LYS A 240 11.23 29.81 16.22
N GLY A 241 10.72 28.59 16.38
CA GLY A 241 9.36 28.35 16.86
C GLY A 241 8.29 28.21 15.76
N ASN A 242 8.62 28.46 14.49
CA ASN A 242 7.68 28.33 13.38
C ASN A 242 7.70 26.93 12.71
N LEU A 243 6.65 26.63 11.97
CA LEU A 243 6.48 25.39 11.23
C LEU A 243 7.26 25.43 9.91
N THR A 244 8.48 24.92 9.94
CA THR A 244 9.21 24.53 8.71
C THR A 244 8.76 23.15 8.24
N GLU A 245 9.00 22.80 6.98
CA GLU A 245 8.76 21.43 6.49
C GLU A 245 9.53 20.36 7.29
N GLN A 246 10.72 20.69 7.78
CA GLN A 246 11.48 19.80 8.65
C GLN A 246 10.80 19.63 10.02
N THR A 247 10.32 20.73 10.60
CA THR A 247 9.56 20.72 11.86
C THR A 247 8.29 19.88 11.71
N ILE A 248 7.49 20.10 10.65
CA ILE A 248 6.27 19.33 10.36
C ILE A 248 6.58 17.84 10.22
N THR A 249 7.68 17.49 9.53
CA THR A 249 8.12 16.10 9.38
C THR A 249 8.48 15.47 10.72
N LYS A 250 9.20 16.19 11.59
CA LYS A 250 9.54 15.70 12.94
C LYS A 250 8.29 15.49 13.80
N LEU A 251 7.37 16.47 13.83
CA LEU A 251 6.11 16.37 14.56
C LEU A 251 5.25 15.19 14.08
N THR A 252 5.19 14.98 12.76
CA THR A 252 4.52 13.83 12.16
C THR A 252 5.13 12.50 12.62
N ASN A 253 6.47 12.44 12.71
CA ASN A 253 7.17 11.25 13.19
C ASN A 253 7.00 11.03 14.69
N TYR A 254 6.98 12.09 15.51
CA TYR A 254 6.71 12.01 16.93
C TYR A 254 5.30 11.48 17.19
N TYR A 255 4.30 12.00 16.48
CA TYR A 255 2.93 11.49 16.55
C TYR A 255 2.84 10.00 16.16
N ARG A 256 3.46 9.60 15.03
CA ARG A 256 3.50 8.19 14.63
C ARG A 256 4.13 7.30 15.69
N LYS A 257 5.26 7.74 16.26
CA LYS A 257 5.99 7.01 17.31
C LYS A 257 5.16 6.92 18.59
N ALA A 258 4.50 8.00 18.99
CA ALA A 258 3.62 8.03 20.16
C ALA A 258 2.49 7.00 20.06
N ILE A 259 1.89 6.80 18.88
CA ILE A 259 0.91 5.73 18.70
C ILE A 259 1.59 4.35 18.75
N ARG A 260 2.59 4.13 17.88
CA ARG A 260 3.25 2.83 17.72
C ARG A 260 3.84 2.26 19.01
N ASP A 261 4.40 3.12 19.86
CA ASP A 261 5.07 2.67 21.07
C ASP A 261 4.08 2.43 22.23
N ASN A 262 2.81 2.79 22.07
CA ASN A 262 1.79 2.68 23.12
C ASN A 262 0.58 1.81 22.70
N VAL A 263 0.62 1.14 21.54
CA VAL A 263 -0.41 0.15 21.18
C VAL A 263 -0.44 -1.01 22.19
N PRO A 264 -1.64 -1.54 22.54
CA PRO A 264 -2.98 -1.13 22.08
C PRO A 264 -3.66 -0.05 22.95
N ASP A 265 -2.98 0.52 23.95
CA ASP A 265 -3.54 1.40 24.98
C ASP A 265 -3.80 2.83 24.47
N VAL A 266 -5.07 3.11 24.15
CA VAL A 266 -5.54 4.42 23.61
C VAL A 266 -5.23 5.58 24.56
N ALA A 267 -5.37 5.39 25.87
CA ALA A 267 -5.13 6.45 26.85
C ALA A 267 -3.63 6.82 26.90
N LYS A 268 -2.74 5.83 26.82
CA LYS A 268 -1.30 6.06 26.71
C LYS A 268 -0.92 6.69 25.39
N MET A 269 -1.52 6.28 24.26
CA MET A 269 -1.28 6.93 22.96
C MET A 269 -1.62 8.43 23.02
N LYS A 270 -2.82 8.77 23.52
CA LYS A 270 -3.28 10.15 23.64
C LYS A 270 -2.34 10.96 24.53
N THR A 271 -1.96 10.40 25.68
CA THR A 271 -1.02 11.02 26.61
C THR A 271 0.34 11.27 25.94
N ALA A 272 0.90 10.29 25.25
CA ALA A 272 2.18 10.40 24.55
C ALA A 272 2.15 11.41 23.39
N ILE A 273 1.03 11.47 22.63
CA ILE A 273 0.84 12.45 21.56
C ILE A 273 0.93 13.87 22.14
N PHE A 274 0.15 14.17 23.19
CA PHE A 274 0.17 15.48 23.82
C PHE A 274 1.48 15.77 24.55
N ALA A 275 2.12 14.75 25.15
CA ALA A 275 3.45 14.89 25.73
C ALA A 275 4.46 15.38 24.70
N SER A 276 4.44 14.81 23.49
CA SER A 276 5.36 15.23 22.42
C SER A 276 5.12 16.68 21.96
N LEU A 277 3.86 17.12 21.89
CA LEU A 277 3.49 18.49 21.50
C LEU A 277 3.91 19.49 22.59
N TYR A 278 3.52 19.23 23.84
CA TYR A 278 3.80 20.12 24.96
C TYR A 278 5.28 20.20 25.28
N HIS A 279 6.00 19.09 25.13
CA HIS A 279 7.45 19.11 25.19
C HIS A 279 8.02 20.12 24.19
N CYS A 280 7.56 20.12 22.94
CA CYS A 280 8.05 21.04 21.90
C CYS A 280 7.75 22.52 22.17
N CYS A 281 6.78 22.86 23.03
CA CYS A 281 6.47 24.25 23.39
C CYS A 281 6.94 24.64 24.79
N SER A 282 7.64 23.74 25.48
CA SER A 282 8.16 23.95 26.83
C SER A 282 9.27 24.99 26.83
N THR A 283 9.32 25.80 27.88
CA THR A 283 10.37 26.81 28.12
C THR A 283 10.91 26.70 29.54
N ASN A 284 12.01 27.39 29.86
CA ASN A 284 12.52 27.39 31.23
C ASN A 284 11.54 28.06 32.21
N THR A 285 10.81 29.10 31.77
CA THR A 285 9.83 29.83 32.58
C THR A 285 8.48 29.12 32.65
N ASN A 286 8.12 28.35 31.63
CA ASN A 286 6.89 27.56 31.59
C ASN A 286 7.21 26.11 31.14
N PRO A 287 7.66 25.24 32.06
CA PRO A 287 8.02 23.87 31.75
C PRO A 287 6.79 22.98 31.58
N GLN A 288 6.64 22.33 30.41
CA GLN A 288 5.48 21.49 30.08
C GLN A 288 5.84 20.01 29.92
N HIS A 289 6.42 19.40 30.95
CA HIS A 289 6.88 18.00 30.93
C HIS A 289 6.00 17.02 31.72
N LYS A 290 4.86 17.47 32.27
CA LYS A 290 3.96 16.66 33.11
C LYS A 290 3.45 15.37 32.42
N LYS A 291 3.27 15.40 31.09
CA LYS A 291 2.81 14.24 30.32
C LYS A 291 3.95 13.40 29.75
N CYS A 292 5.20 13.88 29.85
CA CYS A 292 6.36 13.12 29.40
C CYS A 292 6.61 11.92 30.32
N PRO A 293 7.21 10.82 29.82
CA PRO A 293 7.56 9.70 30.68
C PRO A 293 8.53 10.14 31.78
N SER A 294 8.40 9.53 32.95
CA SER A 294 9.30 9.71 34.09
C SER A 294 10.44 8.70 34.05
N GLY A 295 11.45 8.89 34.92
CA GLY A 295 12.54 7.94 35.09
C GLY A 295 13.83 8.29 34.34
N SER A 296 14.92 7.62 34.71
CA SER A 296 16.28 7.81 34.19
C SER A 296 16.42 7.53 32.69
N GLU A 297 15.54 6.71 32.15
CA GLU A 297 15.50 6.33 30.72
C GLU A 297 14.48 7.14 29.91
N SER A 298 13.90 8.19 30.51
CA SER A 298 12.98 9.07 29.80
C SER A 298 13.66 9.74 28.60
N TRP A 299 12.95 9.79 27.47
CA TRP A 299 13.37 10.59 26.31
C TRP A 299 13.28 12.09 26.58
N CYS A 300 12.48 12.50 27.59
CA CYS A 300 12.38 13.87 28.03
C CYS A 300 13.58 14.23 28.90
N PHE A 301 14.41 15.16 28.42
CA PHE A 301 15.61 15.60 29.14
C PHE A 301 15.29 16.16 30.54
N TYR A 302 14.14 16.80 30.71
CA TYR A 302 13.72 17.42 31.97
C TYR A 302 13.39 16.36 33.02
N ASN A 303 12.45 15.45 32.71
CA ASN A 303 12.06 14.37 33.64
C ASN A 303 13.21 13.40 33.90
N ARG A 304 14.08 13.18 32.90
CA ARG A 304 15.29 12.39 33.08
C ARG A 304 16.27 13.04 34.05
N ALA A 305 16.49 14.35 33.94
CA ALA A 305 17.39 15.07 34.84
C ALA A 305 16.85 15.08 36.27
N LEU A 306 15.54 15.28 36.44
CA LEU A 306 14.86 15.16 37.72
C LEU A 306 15.04 13.77 38.35
N ALA A 307 14.83 12.70 37.57
CA ALA A 307 14.97 11.33 38.07
C ALA A 307 16.42 10.97 38.43
N LYS A 308 17.42 11.58 37.77
CA LYS A 308 18.85 11.35 38.05
C LYS A 308 19.42 12.30 39.11
N GLY A 309 18.65 13.27 39.61
CA GLY A 309 19.14 14.31 40.51
C GLY A 309 20.19 15.24 39.88
N THR A 310 20.20 15.36 38.55
CA THR A 310 21.19 16.19 37.82
C THR A 310 20.61 17.55 37.43
N GLN A 311 21.47 18.52 37.14
CA GLN A 311 21.04 19.83 36.63
C GLN A 311 20.19 19.69 35.36
N ILE A 312 19.04 20.38 35.34
CA ILE A 312 18.10 20.36 34.22
C ILE A 312 18.70 21.13 33.02
N PRO A 313 18.86 20.49 31.85
CA PRO A 313 19.31 21.17 30.64
C PRO A 313 18.41 22.34 30.23
N ASN A 314 19.01 23.40 29.69
CA ASN A 314 18.26 24.56 29.23
C ASN A 314 17.42 24.23 27.98
N HIS A 315 16.15 24.69 27.95
CA HIS A 315 15.24 24.49 26.82
C HIS A 315 15.74 25.09 25.50
N CYS A 316 16.68 26.04 25.52
CA CYS A 316 17.33 26.57 24.32
C CYS A 316 18.04 25.49 23.48
N THR A 317 18.42 24.37 24.10
CA THR A 317 19.07 23.22 23.44
C THR A 317 18.11 22.35 22.64
N MET A 318 16.80 22.58 22.75
CA MET A 318 15.78 21.80 22.06
C MET A 318 15.87 21.96 20.54
N LYS A 319 16.06 20.83 19.85
CA LYS A 319 16.13 20.78 18.38
C LYS A 319 14.80 21.07 17.68
N THR A 320 13.69 20.98 18.40
CA THR A 320 12.34 21.16 17.88
C THR A 320 11.56 21.99 18.88
N PHE A 321 11.69 23.31 18.77
CA PHE A 321 10.93 24.27 19.56
C PHE A 321 9.78 24.83 18.73
N LEU A 322 8.61 25.01 19.36
CA LEU A 322 7.42 25.65 18.82
C LEU A 322 7.04 26.85 19.68
N SER A 323 6.70 27.97 19.05
CA SER A 323 6.17 29.12 19.78
C SER A 323 4.74 28.85 20.27
N GLU A 324 4.37 29.49 21.36
CA GLU A 324 3.01 29.41 21.91
C GLU A 324 1.94 29.81 20.87
N LYS A 325 2.21 30.88 20.10
CA LYS A 325 1.38 31.30 18.97
C LYS A 325 1.15 30.17 17.97
N VAL A 326 2.19 29.43 17.61
CA VAL A 326 2.05 28.31 16.66
C VAL A 326 1.26 27.16 17.28
N VAL A 327 1.53 26.83 18.54
CA VAL A 327 0.89 25.73 19.26
C VAL A 327 -0.62 25.96 19.37
N SER A 328 -1.05 27.17 19.75
CA SER A 328 -2.47 27.50 19.87
C SER A 328 -3.24 27.30 18.56
N LYS A 329 -2.62 27.59 17.40
CA LYS A 329 -3.24 27.40 16.08
C LYS A 329 -3.26 25.95 15.58
N ILE A 330 -2.35 25.10 16.04
CA ILE A 330 -2.27 23.68 15.61
C ILE A 330 -2.86 22.70 16.60
N LEU A 331 -3.09 23.11 17.86
CA LEU A 331 -3.71 22.28 18.89
C LEU A 331 -5.04 21.65 18.44
N PRO A 332 -5.94 22.36 17.72
CA PRO A 332 -7.17 21.74 17.20
C PRO A 332 -6.92 20.57 16.24
N VAL A 333 -5.81 20.60 15.47
CA VAL A 333 -5.43 19.49 14.58
C VAL A 333 -5.02 18.27 15.41
N TYR A 334 -4.26 18.48 16.48
CA TYR A 334 -3.86 17.43 17.41
C TYR A 334 -5.07 16.85 18.15
N GLN A 335 -5.95 17.68 18.70
CA GLN A 335 -7.16 17.23 19.40
C GLN A 335 -8.04 16.36 18.49
N ARG A 336 -8.28 16.80 17.25
CA ARG A 336 -9.06 16.03 16.28
C ARG A 336 -8.42 14.67 15.96
N LEU A 337 -7.09 14.61 15.83
CA LEU A 337 -6.38 13.37 15.46
C LEU A 337 -5.96 12.51 16.66
N ALA A 338 -6.11 13.01 17.88
CA ALA A 338 -5.88 12.27 19.13
C ALA A 338 -7.20 11.94 19.84
N ASN A 339 -8.32 11.94 19.10
CA ASN A 339 -9.59 11.49 19.61
C ASN A 339 -9.60 9.96 19.75
N ASP A 340 -10.45 9.46 20.64
CA ASP A 340 -10.40 8.06 21.06
C ASP A 340 -10.87 7.14 19.92
N GLU A 341 -11.80 7.60 19.08
CA GLU A 341 -12.27 6.85 17.90
C GLU A 341 -11.17 6.56 16.89
N ILE A 342 -10.37 7.57 16.51
CA ILE A 342 -9.26 7.39 15.55
C ILE A 342 -8.18 6.52 16.17
N LEU A 343 -7.84 6.76 17.45
CA LEU A 343 -6.79 6.01 18.13
C LEU A 343 -7.19 4.53 18.33
N LYS A 344 -8.45 4.24 18.65
CA LYS A 344 -8.97 2.87 18.75
C LYS A 344 -8.84 2.12 17.42
N ARG A 345 -9.07 2.78 16.29
CA ARG A 345 -8.84 2.20 14.95
C ARG A 345 -7.36 2.00 14.61
N CYS A 346 -6.44 2.56 15.39
CA CYS A 346 -4.99 2.35 15.27
C CYS A 346 -4.43 1.39 16.34
N SER A 347 -5.27 0.77 17.18
CA SER A 347 -4.81 -0.04 18.32
C SER A 347 -3.98 -1.26 17.94
N ASN A 348 -4.04 -1.74 16.70
CA ASN A 348 -3.19 -2.83 16.23
C ASN A 348 -1.84 -2.34 15.63
N GLY A 349 -1.65 -1.03 15.46
CA GLY A 349 -0.40 -0.45 14.95
C GLY A 349 -0.02 -0.87 13.52
N LYS A 350 -0.96 -1.43 12.76
CA LYS A 350 -0.73 -2.01 11.43
C LYS A 350 -0.60 -0.93 10.35
N THR A 351 -0.03 -1.34 9.22
CA THR A 351 0.20 -0.48 8.05
C THR A 351 -0.11 -1.24 6.76
N GLN A 352 -0.46 -0.51 5.72
CA GLN A 352 -0.70 -1.07 4.38
C GLN A 352 0.55 -1.16 3.48
N ASN A 353 1.76 -1.14 4.08
CA ASN A 353 3.01 -1.23 3.32
C ASN A 353 3.12 -2.52 2.48
N SER A 354 2.43 -3.59 2.89
CA SER A 354 2.35 -4.85 2.14
C SER A 354 1.63 -4.66 0.80
N ASN A 355 0.56 -3.85 0.75
CA ASN A 355 -0.13 -3.53 -0.51
C ASN A 355 0.80 -2.78 -1.46
N GLU A 356 1.49 -1.73 -0.97
CA GLU A 356 2.44 -0.97 -1.79
C GLU A 356 3.55 -1.87 -2.37
N SER A 357 4.06 -2.81 -1.56
CA SER A 357 5.07 -3.78 -1.99
C SER A 357 4.53 -4.77 -3.03
N LEU A 358 3.33 -5.31 -2.82
CA LEU A 358 2.66 -6.21 -3.76
C LEU A 358 2.39 -5.50 -5.09
N HIS A 359 1.82 -4.29 -5.03
CA HIS A 359 1.52 -3.49 -6.22
C HIS A 359 2.79 -3.24 -7.03
N ASN A 360 3.91 -2.91 -6.38
CA ASN A 360 5.19 -2.75 -7.08
C ASN A 360 5.58 -4.02 -7.86
N LEU A 361 5.40 -5.19 -7.26
CA LEU A 361 5.74 -6.46 -7.90
C LEU A 361 4.79 -6.82 -9.05
N ILE A 362 3.48 -6.62 -8.90
CA ILE A 362 2.51 -6.80 -9.99
C ILE A 362 2.87 -5.91 -11.19
N TRP A 363 3.17 -4.64 -10.94
CA TRP A 363 3.51 -3.70 -12.01
C TRP A 363 4.94 -3.86 -12.53
N HIS A 364 5.81 -4.63 -11.86
CA HIS A 364 7.06 -5.09 -12.44
C HIS A 364 6.81 -6.13 -13.54
N HIS A 365 5.83 -7.02 -13.34
CA HIS A 365 5.39 -7.99 -14.36
C HIS A 365 4.47 -7.38 -15.43
N CYS A 366 3.91 -6.20 -15.19
CA CYS A 366 3.09 -5.49 -16.17
C CYS A 366 3.33 -3.98 -16.08
N PRO A 367 4.44 -3.44 -16.61
CA PRO A 367 4.71 -2.02 -16.57
C PRO A 367 3.57 -1.18 -17.14
N LYS A 368 3.24 -0.08 -16.47
CA LYS A 368 2.13 0.85 -16.83
C LYS A 368 2.42 1.72 -18.06
N GLU A 369 3.48 1.42 -18.79
CA GLU A 369 3.96 2.16 -19.97
C GLU A 369 3.12 1.88 -21.21
N VAL A 370 2.59 0.66 -21.31
CA VAL A 370 1.87 0.19 -22.50
C VAL A 370 0.54 -0.41 -22.09
N PHE A 371 -0.50 -0.14 -22.87
CA PHE A 371 -1.79 -0.78 -22.67
C PHE A 371 -1.71 -2.30 -22.93
N VAL A 372 -2.31 -3.11 -22.05
CA VAL A 372 -2.31 -4.58 -22.16
C VAL A 372 -3.74 -5.13 -22.11
N SER A 373 -3.93 -6.37 -22.57
CA SER A 373 -5.19 -7.09 -22.37
C SER A 373 -5.39 -7.52 -20.92
N LYS A 374 -6.63 -7.76 -20.50
CA LYS A 374 -6.93 -8.29 -19.16
C LYS A 374 -6.25 -9.64 -18.93
N ARG A 375 -6.18 -10.48 -19.97
CA ARG A 375 -5.47 -11.78 -19.96
C ARG A 375 -4.00 -11.64 -19.53
N ARG A 376 -3.28 -10.69 -20.13
CA ARG A 376 -1.88 -10.42 -19.74
C ARG A 376 -1.80 -9.86 -18.32
N LEU A 377 -2.74 -9.01 -17.93
CA LEU A 377 -2.82 -8.47 -16.57
C LEU A 377 -3.07 -9.57 -15.54
N GLU A 378 -3.88 -10.58 -15.87
CA GLU A 378 -4.16 -11.73 -15.00
C GLU A 378 -2.93 -12.60 -14.77
N LEU A 379 -2.16 -12.89 -15.83
CA LEU A 379 -0.88 -13.60 -15.71
C LEU A 379 0.13 -12.81 -14.87
N ALA A 380 0.23 -11.50 -15.08
CA ALA A 380 1.13 -10.64 -14.31
C ALA A 380 0.74 -10.55 -12.83
N ALA A 381 -0.56 -10.42 -12.55
CA ALA A 381 -1.09 -10.41 -11.19
C ALA A 381 -0.80 -11.74 -10.48
N LEU A 382 -1.06 -12.87 -11.15
CA LEU A 382 -0.75 -14.19 -10.61
C LEU A 382 0.75 -14.35 -10.34
N SER A 383 1.63 -14.08 -11.31
CA SER A 383 3.08 -14.19 -11.13
C SER A 383 3.58 -13.29 -9.99
N GLY A 384 3.07 -12.07 -9.90
CA GLY A 384 3.41 -11.12 -8.84
C GLY A 384 2.95 -11.59 -7.46
N ILE A 385 1.70 -12.04 -7.34
CA ILE A 385 1.14 -12.54 -6.08
C ILE A 385 1.85 -13.83 -5.63
N SER A 386 2.10 -14.77 -6.54
CA SER A 386 2.81 -16.00 -6.21
C SER A 386 4.22 -15.72 -5.67
N GLN A 387 5.00 -14.88 -6.37
CA GLN A 387 6.33 -14.50 -5.88
C GLN A 387 6.28 -13.74 -4.56
N PHE A 388 5.26 -12.93 -4.35
CA PHE A 388 5.05 -12.21 -3.09
C PHE A 388 4.79 -13.18 -1.93
N ASN A 389 3.88 -14.15 -2.12
CA ASN A 389 3.46 -15.08 -1.07
C ASN A 389 4.50 -16.14 -0.76
N MET A 390 5.09 -16.78 -1.77
CA MET A 390 5.90 -18.00 -1.58
C MET A 390 7.33 -17.93 -2.15
N GLY A 391 7.70 -16.82 -2.80
CA GLY A 391 9.00 -16.69 -3.47
C GLY A 391 9.06 -17.42 -4.80
N ASN A 392 10.25 -17.47 -5.39
CA ASN A 392 10.46 -18.03 -6.73
C ASN A 392 10.51 -19.56 -6.68
N VAL A 393 11.22 -20.15 -5.70
CA VAL A 393 11.42 -21.61 -5.63
C VAL A 393 10.10 -22.35 -5.47
N ALA A 394 9.29 -21.97 -4.49
CA ALA A 394 7.99 -22.60 -4.27
C ALA A 394 7.05 -22.37 -5.46
N PHE A 395 7.08 -21.20 -6.09
CA PHE A 395 6.26 -20.95 -7.26
C PHE A 395 6.67 -21.81 -8.46
N GLU A 396 7.96 -22.05 -8.69
CA GLU A 396 8.42 -22.99 -9.73
C GLU A 396 7.93 -24.42 -9.46
N HIS A 397 7.94 -24.88 -8.20
CA HIS A 397 7.38 -26.19 -7.84
C HIS A 397 5.86 -26.25 -8.03
N VAL A 398 5.13 -25.15 -7.79
CA VAL A 398 3.69 -25.12 -8.06
C VAL A 398 3.40 -25.21 -9.56
N LYS A 399 4.21 -24.55 -10.40
CA LYS A 399 4.08 -24.62 -11.86
C LYS A 399 4.45 -25.98 -12.43
N ASN A 400 5.49 -26.61 -11.89
CA ASN A 400 5.96 -27.92 -12.31
C ASN A 400 6.38 -28.75 -11.09
N PRO A 401 5.47 -29.55 -10.51
CA PRO A 401 5.74 -30.35 -9.31
C PRO A 401 6.91 -31.34 -9.47
N SER A 402 7.13 -31.82 -10.69
CA SER A 402 8.18 -32.79 -11.02
C SER A 402 9.56 -32.14 -11.24
N ILE A 403 9.67 -30.81 -11.13
CA ILE A 403 10.93 -30.10 -11.37
C ILE A 403 11.96 -30.46 -10.29
N THR A 404 13.04 -31.13 -10.70
CA THR A 404 14.18 -31.45 -9.83
C THR A 404 15.47 -30.97 -10.49
N ASN A 405 16.37 -30.38 -9.70
CA ASN A 405 17.73 -30.00 -10.12
C ASN A 405 17.86 -29.27 -11.48
N SER A 406 16.91 -28.40 -11.82
CA SER A 406 16.94 -27.64 -13.09
C SER A 406 17.74 -26.32 -12.98
N PRO A 407 18.30 -25.81 -14.09
CA PRO A 407 18.89 -24.46 -14.13
C PRO A 407 17.94 -23.36 -13.65
N ALA A 408 16.65 -23.48 -13.97
CA ALA A 408 15.61 -22.57 -13.51
C ALA A 408 15.49 -22.56 -11.98
N LEU A 409 15.49 -23.74 -11.35
CA LEU A 409 15.43 -23.87 -9.89
C LEU A 409 16.69 -23.32 -9.22
N CYS A 410 17.88 -23.52 -9.81
CA CYS A 410 19.12 -22.91 -9.33
C CYS A 410 19.07 -21.37 -9.38
N ILE A 411 18.52 -20.79 -10.45
CA ILE A 411 18.30 -19.34 -10.56
C ILE A 411 17.27 -18.87 -9.53
N ALA A 412 16.16 -19.59 -9.35
CA ALA A 412 15.13 -19.28 -8.37
C ALA A 412 15.70 -19.26 -6.94
N LYS A 413 16.49 -20.27 -6.55
CA LYS A 413 17.20 -20.32 -5.26
C LYS A 413 18.11 -19.11 -5.05
N LYS A 414 18.89 -18.73 -6.07
CA LYS A 414 19.76 -17.53 -6.02
C LYS A 414 18.94 -16.24 -5.88
N ARG A 415 17.80 -16.12 -6.58
CA ARG A 415 16.90 -14.96 -6.50
C ARG A 415 16.28 -14.83 -5.11
N ASP A 416 15.75 -15.92 -4.56
CA ASP A 416 15.17 -15.93 -3.21
C ASP A 416 16.22 -15.65 -2.14
N GLY A 417 17.41 -16.23 -2.25
CA GLY A 417 18.53 -15.92 -1.36
C GLY A 417 18.90 -14.43 -1.35
N ARG A 418 18.95 -13.77 -2.52
CA ARG A 418 19.18 -12.32 -2.61
C ARG A 418 18.04 -11.52 -1.99
N ARG A 419 16.78 -11.91 -2.26
CA ARG A 419 15.58 -11.26 -1.72
C ARG A 419 15.57 -11.29 -0.18
N LEU A 420 15.84 -12.46 0.42
CA LEU A 420 15.90 -12.64 1.87
C LEU A 420 17.04 -11.83 2.49
N LYS A 421 18.27 -11.93 1.94
CA LYS A 421 19.41 -11.12 2.40
C LYS A 421 19.11 -9.62 2.36
N GLN A 422 18.50 -9.16 1.27
CA GLN A 422 18.12 -7.75 1.14
C GLN A 422 17.02 -7.34 2.10
N SER A 423 16.04 -8.20 2.38
CA SER A 423 15.00 -7.97 3.38
C SER A 423 15.61 -7.78 4.78
N THR A 424 16.45 -8.73 5.21
CA THR A 424 17.16 -8.68 6.49
C THR A 424 18.01 -7.42 6.60
N LEU A 425 18.81 -7.11 5.56
CA LEU A 425 19.63 -5.89 5.52
C LEU A 425 18.78 -4.63 5.65
N ARG A 426 17.68 -4.51 4.89
CA ARG A 426 16.80 -3.33 4.91
C ARG A 426 16.10 -3.13 6.25
N ASN A 427 15.94 -4.18 7.04
CA ASN A 427 15.35 -4.11 8.38
C ASN A 427 16.32 -3.57 9.45
N THR A 428 17.63 -3.63 9.21
CA THR A 428 18.64 -3.12 10.15
C THR A 428 18.56 -1.61 10.37
N VAL A 429 18.87 -1.18 11.60
CA VAL A 429 18.94 0.25 11.97
C VAL A 429 20.04 0.96 11.17
N THR A 430 21.16 0.28 10.93
CA THR A 430 22.30 0.80 10.16
C THR A 430 21.89 1.14 8.73
N TYR A 431 21.22 0.23 8.02
CA TYR A 431 20.73 0.48 6.66
C TYR A 431 19.71 1.62 6.63
N LYS A 432 18.72 1.62 7.54
CA LYS A 432 17.71 2.68 7.63
C LYS A 432 18.35 4.05 7.88
N THR A 433 19.35 4.13 8.75
CA THR A 433 20.09 5.36 9.05
C THR A 433 20.94 5.82 7.87
N ALA A 434 21.66 4.89 7.23
CA ALA A 434 22.44 5.18 6.03
C ALA A 434 21.56 5.70 4.87
N LEU A 435 20.37 5.13 4.69
CA LEU A 435 19.40 5.58 3.69
C LEU A 435 18.92 7.02 3.96
N VAL A 436 18.63 7.36 5.23
CA VAL A 436 18.26 8.72 5.63
C VAL A 436 19.41 9.68 5.37
N LYS A 437 20.65 9.31 5.73
CA LYS A 437 21.85 10.12 5.47
C LYS A 437 22.07 10.34 3.97
N LYS A 438 21.92 9.29 3.15
CA LYS A 438 22.04 9.38 1.68
C LYS A 438 21.00 10.34 1.09
N ARG A 439 19.74 10.24 1.50
CA ARG A 439 18.67 11.14 1.06
C ARG A 439 18.93 12.59 1.48
N PHE A 440 19.37 12.79 2.73
CA PHE A 440 19.73 14.10 3.24
C PHE A 440 20.88 14.73 2.44
N ASN A 441 21.95 13.96 2.20
CA ASN A 441 23.10 14.41 1.41
C ASN A 441 22.69 14.77 -0.02
N LYS A 442 21.88 13.92 -0.68
CA LYS A 442 21.37 14.21 -2.02
C LYS A 442 20.56 15.52 -2.04
N SER A 443 19.62 15.68 -1.11
CA SER A 443 18.81 16.91 -1.04
C SER A 443 19.65 18.15 -0.70
N LYS A 444 20.70 18.00 0.14
CA LYS A 444 21.64 19.08 0.43
C LYS A 444 22.45 19.47 -0.81
N MET A 445 22.89 18.48 -1.60
CA MET A 445 23.60 18.70 -2.85
C MET A 445 22.71 19.38 -3.89
N GLU A 446 21.49 18.88 -4.13
CA GLU A 446 20.51 19.52 -5.03
C GLU A 446 20.22 20.96 -4.63
N LYS A 447 20.04 21.25 -3.34
CA LYS A 447 19.85 22.64 -2.88
C LYS A 447 21.06 23.53 -3.13
N LYS A 448 22.27 22.99 -3.01
CA LYS A 448 23.50 23.73 -3.32
C LYS A 448 23.59 24.00 -4.82
N GLN A 449 23.27 23.01 -5.64
CA GLN A 449 23.21 23.12 -7.10
C GLN A 449 22.17 24.17 -7.53
N LEU A 450 20.92 24.05 -7.07
CA LEU A 450 19.86 25.04 -7.33
C LEU A 450 20.25 26.45 -6.90
N LYS A 451 20.97 26.61 -5.79
CA LYS A 451 21.45 27.93 -5.35
C LYS A 451 22.53 28.49 -6.30
N ASN A 452 23.39 27.63 -6.83
CA ASN A 452 24.44 28.02 -7.77
C ASN A 452 23.89 28.29 -9.17
N GLU A 453 22.87 27.54 -9.60
CA GLU A 453 22.24 27.66 -10.92
C GLU A 453 21.32 28.88 -11.03
N GLY A 454 20.87 29.44 -9.90
CA GLY A 454 19.91 30.54 -9.89
C GLY A 454 18.50 30.09 -10.30
N ILE A 455 17.73 30.98 -10.94
CA ILE A 455 16.37 30.65 -11.42
C ILE A 455 16.51 29.93 -12.76
N THR A 456 16.24 28.61 -12.76
CA THR A 456 16.33 27.77 -13.97
C THR A 456 14.98 27.58 -14.68
N TYR A 457 13.89 27.44 -13.92
CA TYR A 457 12.54 27.25 -14.46
C TYR A 457 11.49 27.78 -13.47
N SER A 458 10.61 28.67 -13.92
CA SER A 458 9.43 29.10 -13.17
C SER A 458 8.16 28.51 -13.79
N ALA A 459 7.27 27.98 -12.95
CA ALA A 459 6.00 27.44 -13.43
C ALA A 459 5.17 28.56 -14.10
N GLY A 460 4.85 28.38 -15.39
CA GLY A 460 4.11 29.35 -16.20
C GLY A 460 4.96 30.38 -16.95
N ALA A 461 6.28 30.27 -16.91
CA ALA A 461 7.14 31.05 -17.82
C ALA A 461 7.45 30.21 -19.06
N PHE A 462 6.47 30.12 -19.96
CA PHE A 462 6.59 29.93 -21.41
C PHE A 462 5.24 30.22 -22.03
#